data_AF-A0A068YWY3-F1
#
_entry.id   AF-A0A068YWY3-F1
#
_cell.length_a   1.000
_cell.length_b   1.000
_cell.length_c   1.000
_cell.angle_alpha   90.00
_cell.angle_beta   90.00
_cell.angle_gamma   90.00
#
_symmetry.space_group_name_H-M   'P 1'
#
loop_
_entity.id
_entity.type
_entity.pdbx_description
1 polymer ?
#
loop_
_entity_poly.entity_id
_entity_poly.type
_entity_poly.pdbx_seq_one_letter_code
_entity_poly.pdbx_strand_id
1 'polypeptide(L)'
;MEHYKVTLSEQERAELQDIASKGTHAVAKVINALILLNCDQSGGRSERPRSSDIAAMLRVSERKVDRVKKKFVQEKPGTGPEPSGFAARVRAEGRWPPGSATGGHELLGAP
;
A
#
# COMPACT_ATOMS: atom_id res chain seq x y z
N MET A 1 13.53 3.29 -11.98
CA MET A 1 12.53 2.30 -11.51
C MET A 1 11.27 3.07 -11.19
N GLU A 2 10.12 2.69 -11.71
CA GLU A 2 8.86 3.39 -11.45
C GLU A 2 8.42 3.16 -10.00
N HIS A 3 8.06 4.24 -9.30
CA HIS A 3 7.67 4.19 -7.89
C HIS A 3 6.15 3.96 -7.79
N TYR A 4 5.73 2.69 -7.73
CA TYR A 4 4.33 2.33 -7.52
C TYR A 4 3.91 2.51 -6.06
N LYS A 5 2.90 3.33 -5.78
CA LYS A 5 2.26 3.43 -4.46
C LYS A 5 1.12 2.42 -4.37
N VAL A 6 1.17 1.56 -3.35
CA VAL A 6 0.10 0.60 -3.04
C VAL A 6 -0.75 1.19 -1.92
N THR A 7 -2.05 1.15 -2.09
CA THR A 7 -3.02 1.50 -1.04
C THR A 7 -4.18 0.54 -1.18
N LEU A 8 -4.44 -0.20 -0.11
CA LEU A 8 -5.50 -1.19 -0.04
C LEU A 8 -6.72 -0.56 0.62
N SER A 9 -7.90 -0.91 0.12
CA SER A 9 -9.16 -0.80 0.85
C SER A 9 -9.19 -1.79 2.02
N GLU A 10 -10.14 -1.60 2.93
CA GLU A 10 -10.34 -2.53 4.06
C GLU A 10 -10.66 -3.95 3.56
N GLN A 11 -11.47 -4.07 2.51
CA GLN A 11 -11.83 -5.36 1.93
C GLN A 11 -10.63 -6.05 1.26
N GLU A 12 -9.87 -5.34 0.43
CA GLU A 12 -8.65 -5.90 -0.18
C GLU A 12 -7.63 -6.33 0.89
N ARG A 13 -7.48 -5.53 1.96
CA ARG A 13 -6.63 -5.88 3.09
C ARG A 13 -7.12 -7.18 3.74
N ALA A 14 -8.41 -7.29 4.02
CA ALA A 14 -8.99 -8.48 4.66
C ALA A 14 -8.76 -9.74 3.80
N GLU A 15 -8.98 -9.66 2.49
CA GLU A 15 -8.75 -10.76 1.56
C GLU A 15 -7.27 -11.19 1.53
N LEU A 16 -6.33 -10.23 1.52
CA LEU A 16 -4.91 -10.54 1.54
C LEU A 16 -4.47 -11.14 2.87
N GLN A 17 -5.06 -10.70 3.98
CA GLN A 17 -4.82 -11.25 5.33
C GLN A 17 -5.33 -12.69 5.43
N ASP A 18 -6.49 -12.97 4.84
CA ASP A 18 -7.08 -14.30 4.73
C ASP A 18 -6.15 -15.25 3.97
N ILE A 19 -5.66 -14.80 2.81
CA ILE A 19 -4.68 -15.54 2.01
C ILE A 19 -3.41 -15.85 2.81
N ALA A 20 -2.92 -14.88 3.59
CA ALA A 20 -1.68 -15.04 4.35
C ALA A 20 -1.81 -15.99 5.56
N SER A 21 -3.00 -16.11 6.14
CA SER A 21 -3.21 -16.83 7.42
C SER A 21 -3.64 -18.29 7.27
N LYS A 22 -4.37 -18.65 6.21
CA LYS A 22 -4.99 -19.98 6.09
C LYS A 22 -4.05 -21.12 5.66
N GLY A 23 -2.89 -20.81 5.08
CA GLY A 23 -1.89 -21.81 4.66
C GLY A 23 -2.32 -22.78 3.54
N THR A 24 -3.56 -22.68 3.04
CA THR A 24 -4.11 -23.53 1.96
C THR A 24 -3.79 -23.01 0.56
N HIS A 25 -3.26 -21.78 0.46
CA HIS A 25 -2.90 -21.17 -0.81
C HIS A 25 -1.49 -21.53 -1.24
N ALA A 26 -1.26 -21.52 -2.55
CA ALA A 26 0.09 -21.68 -3.10
C ALA A 26 1.06 -20.64 -2.48
N VAL A 27 2.27 -21.08 -2.14
CA VAL A 27 3.31 -20.24 -1.52
C VAL A 27 3.54 -18.94 -2.27
N ALA A 28 3.51 -18.98 -3.61
CA ALA A 28 3.64 -17.78 -4.43
C ALA A 28 2.52 -16.76 -4.18
N LYS A 29 1.28 -17.22 -3.99
CA LYS A 29 0.11 -16.37 -3.70
C LYS A 29 0.21 -15.77 -2.29
N VAL A 30 0.62 -16.58 -1.30
CA VAL A 30 0.89 -16.13 0.08
C VAL A 30 1.96 -15.05 0.11
N ILE A 31 3.10 -15.28 -0.55
CA ILE A 31 4.19 -14.30 -0.63
C ILE A 31 3.73 -13.00 -1.30
N ASN A 32 2.97 -13.08 -2.39
CA ASN A 32 2.45 -11.89 -3.06
C ASN A 32 1.49 -11.10 -2.15
N ALA A 33 0.66 -11.79 -1.37
CA ALA A 33 -0.23 -11.14 -0.40
C ALA A 33 0.55 -10.43 0.70
N LEU A 34 1.57 -11.09 1.26
CA LEU A 34 2.46 -10.50 2.25
C LEU A 34 3.22 -9.28 1.71
N ILE A 35 3.67 -9.31 0.44
CA ILE A 35 4.29 -8.15 -0.20
C ILE A 35 3.32 -6.97 -0.22
N LEU A 36 2.08 -7.17 -0.67
CA LEU A 36 1.08 -6.11 -0.79
C LEU A 36 0.67 -5.53 0.57
N LEU A 37 0.43 -6.39 1.57
CA LEU A 37 0.13 -5.97 2.95
C LEU A 37 1.24 -5.11 3.56
N ASN A 38 2.51 -5.44 3.28
CA ASN A 38 3.65 -4.66 3.75
C ASN A 38 3.88 -3.37 2.95
N CYS A 39 3.44 -3.32 1.69
CA CYS A 39 3.54 -2.11 0.86
C CYS A 39 2.43 -1.08 1.14
N ASP A 40 1.38 -1.48 1.88
CA ASP A 40 0.18 -0.70 2.05
C ASP A 40 0.38 0.55 2.92
N GLN A 41 -0.14 1.68 2.41
CA GLN A 41 -0.05 3.02 2.99
C GLN A 41 -1.45 3.58 3.36
N SER A 42 -2.49 2.76 3.43
CA SER A 42 -3.82 3.19 3.87
C SER A 42 -3.83 3.67 5.34
N GLY A 43 -3.02 3.04 6.21
CA GLY A 43 -3.01 3.30 7.66
C GLY A 43 -2.18 4.48 8.16
N GLY A 44 -1.90 5.49 7.33
CA GLY A 44 -1.22 6.72 7.80
C GLY A 44 0.24 6.54 8.26
N ARG A 45 0.91 5.46 7.82
CA ARG A 45 2.32 5.21 8.16
C ARG A 45 3.19 6.37 7.65
N SER A 46 3.95 7.00 8.56
CA SER A 46 4.79 8.16 8.23
C SER A 46 5.89 7.81 7.22
N GLU A 47 6.40 6.59 7.29
CA GLU A 47 7.50 6.13 6.47
C GLU A 47 7.07 4.97 5.58
N ARG A 48 7.42 5.11 4.30
CA ARG A 48 7.17 4.10 3.29
C ARG A 48 8.23 3.00 3.42
N PRO A 49 7.87 1.74 3.68
CA PRO A 49 8.85 0.66 3.68
C PRO A 49 9.50 0.54 2.30
N ARG A 50 10.84 0.47 2.28
CA ARG A 50 11.59 0.36 1.02
C ARG A 50 11.40 -1.04 0.45
N SER A 51 11.43 -1.15 -0.89
CA SER A 51 11.35 -2.47 -1.56
C SER A 51 12.44 -3.42 -1.06
N SER A 52 13.64 -2.90 -0.74
CA SER A 52 14.76 -3.64 -0.14
C SER A 52 14.45 -4.23 1.22
N ASP A 53 13.79 -3.46 2.09
CA ASP A 53 13.48 -3.89 3.47
C ASP A 53 12.44 -5.02 3.44
N ILE A 54 11.41 -4.88 2.59
CA ILE A 54 10.39 -5.92 2.37
C ILE A 54 11.00 -7.17 1.74
N ALA A 55 11.89 -6.98 0.76
CA ALA A 55 12.59 -8.08 0.09
C ALA A 55 13.44 -8.89 1.07
N ALA A 56 14.19 -8.22 1.94
CA ALA A 56 14.98 -8.85 2.99
C ALA A 56 14.09 -9.61 3.99
N MET A 57 13.02 -8.98 4.47
CA MET A 57 12.10 -9.58 5.45
C MET A 57 11.41 -10.83 4.91
N LEU A 58 10.95 -10.80 3.65
CA LEU A 58 10.26 -11.91 3.02
C LEU A 58 11.19 -12.89 2.30
N ARG A 59 12.50 -12.66 2.32
CA ARG A 59 13.54 -13.44 1.62
C ARG A 59 13.24 -13.62 0.12
N VAL A 60 12.84 -12.53 -0.54
CA VAL A 60 12.59 -12.48 -1.99
C VAL A 60 13.49 -11.44 -2.65
N SER A 61 13.54 -11.44 -3.98
CA SER A 61 14.24 -10.37 -4.70
C SER A 61 13.43 -9.07 -4.72
N GLU A 62 14.11 -7.93 -4.70
CA GLU A 62 13.48 -6.61 -4.88
C GLU A 62 12.68 -6.54 -6.19
N ARG A 63 13.19 -7.18 -7.26
CA ARG A 63 12.49 -7.32 -8.54
C ARG A 63 11.13 -7.99 -8.39
N LYS A 64 10.98 -8.97 -7.48
CA LYS A 64 9.68 -9.60 -7.22
C LYS A 64 8.73 -8.61 -6.56
N VAL A 65 9.21 -7.85 -5.56
CA VAL A 65 8.43 -6.80 -4.89
C VAL A 65 7.91 -5.78 -5.90
N ASP A 66 8.79 -5.27 -6.77
CA ASP A 66 8.40 -4.27 -7.77
C ASP A 66 7.46 -4.82 -8.85
N ARG A 67 7.64 -6.08 -9.28
CA ARG A 67 6.71 -6.73 -10.22
C ARG A 67 5.32 -6.91 -9.61
N VAL A 68 5.24 -7.31 -8.34
CA VAL A 68 3.95 -7.48 -7.64
C VAL A 68 3.25 -6.13 -7.49
N LYS A 69 3.98 -5.09 -7.06
CA LYS A 69 3.44 -3.71 -6.97
C LYS A 69 2.94 -3.21 -8.32
N LYS A 70 3.74 -3.38 -9.38
CA LYS A 70 3.38 -2.97 -10.75
C LYS A 70 2.12 -3.67 -11.21
N LYS A 71 2.06 -5.00 -11.07
CA LYS A 71 0.87 -5.78 -11.44
C LYS A 71 -0.36 -5.33 -10.68
N PHE A 72 -0.27 -5.16 -9.36
CA PHE A 72 -1.41 -4.74 -8.55
C PHE A 72 -1.95 -3.36 -8.97
N VAL A 73 -1.07 -2.41 -9.27
CA VAL A 73 -1.49 -1.06 -9.69
C VAL A 73 -2.01 -1.02 -11.13
N GLN A 74 -1.47 -1.84 -12.03
CA GLN A 74 -1.83 -1.83 -13.45
C GLN A 74 -3.01 -2.75 -13.80
N GLU A 75 -3.10 -3.92 -13.16
CA GLU A 75 -4.08 -4.97 -13.45
C GLU A 75 -5.31 -4.88 -12.51
N LYS A 76 -5.72 -3.68 -12.05
CA LYS A 76 -6.93 -3.51 -11.21
C LYS A 76 -8.06 -4.40 -11.77
N PRO A 77 -8.62 -5.35 -11.01
CA PRO A 77 -9.76 -6.13 -11.50
C PRO A 77 -10.90 -5.14 -11.78
N GLY A 78 -11.35 -5.09 -13.03
CA GLY A 78 -12.31 -4.09 -13.47
C GLY A 78 -13.67 -4.29 -12.82
N THR A 79 -14.10 -3.29 -12.03
CA THR A 79 -15.50 -2.92 -11.79
C THR A 79 -15.56 -1.43 -11.41
N GLY A 80 -16.17 -0.57 -12.23
CA GLY A 80 -16.63 0.77 -11.82
C GLY A 80 -18.07 0.71 -11.25
N PRO A 81 -18.71 1.83 -10.82
CA PRO A 81 -18.31 3.24 -10.87
C PRO A 81 -18.01 3.90 -9.50
N GLU A 82 -17.18 4.95 -9.54
CA GLU A 82 -16.81 5.91 -8.45
C GLU A 82 -18.00 6.82 -8.02
N PRO A 83 -17.99 7.63 -6.93
CA PRO A 83 -16.84 8.13 -6.14
C PRO A 83 -17.04 8.25 -4.60
N SER A 84 -16.02 7.82 -3.84
CA SER A 84 -15.60 8.46 -2.59
C SER A 84 -14.11 8.18 -2.32
N GLY A 85 -13.23 8.90 -3.03
CA GLY A 85 -11.81 9.03 -2.64
C GLY A 85 -10.75 8.25 -3.43
N PHE A 86 -11.08 7.65 -4.58
CA PHE A 86 -10.13 6.80 -5.32
C PHE A 86 -9.23 7.55 -6.33
N ALA A 87 -9.57 8.77 -6.73
CA ALA A 87 -8.84 9.54 -7.74
C ALA A 87 -7.48 10.14 -7.27
N ALA A 88 -7.14 10.08 -5.97
CA ALA A 88 -6.00 10.84 -5.44
C ALA A 88 -4.64 10.10 -5.44
N ARG A 89 -4.56 8.79 -5.75
CA ARG A 89 -3.44 7.97 -5.23
C ARG A 89 -2.58 7.17 -6.21
N VAL A 90 -2.66 7.43 -7.50
CA VAL A 90 -1.56 7.08 -8.42
C VAL A 90 -1.08 8.35 -9.09
N ARG A 91 -0.33 9.16 -8.34
CA ARG A 91 0.50 10.18 -8.97
C ARG A 91 1.90 9.60 -9.06
N ALA A 92 2.37 9.40 -10.29
CA ALA A 92 3.79 9.22 -10.56
C ALA A 92 4.50 10.52 -10.16
N GLU A 93 4.88 10.68 -8.89
CA GLU A 93 5.58 11.89 -8.45
C GLU A 93 7.06 11.63 -8.27
N GLY A 94 7.84 12.22 -9.19
CA GLY A 94 9.00 12.95 -8.76
C GLY A 94 8.56 14.04 -7.76
N ARG A 95 9.27 14.08 -6.63
CA ARG A 95 9.36 15.19 -5.67
C ARG A 95 8.05 15.57 -4.94
N TRP A 96 7.83 14.96 -3.79
CA TRP A 96 6.98 15.52 -2.72
C TRP A 96 7.84 16.44 -1.82
N PRO A 97 7.41 17.66 -1.48
CA PRO A 97 8.16 18.55 -0.60
C PRO A 97 7.97 18.18 0.88
N PRO A 98 8.95 18.47 1.76
CA PRO A 98 8.76 18.25 3.19
C PRO A 98 7.86 19.35 3.77
N GLY A 99 6.78 18.96 4.44
CA GLY A 99 6.11 19.77 5.45
C GLY A 99 4.78 20.41 5.06
N SER A 100 3.70 19.83 5.62
CA SER A 100 2.55 20.60 6.14
C SER A 100 1.65 19.67 6.97
N ALA A 101 2.14 19.32 8.16
CA ALA A 101 1.29 18.81 9.24
C ALA A 101 1.23 19.86 10.36
N THR A 102 0.52 20.95 10.11
CA THR A 102 -0.04 21.78 11.19
C THR A 102 -1.52 21.47 11.25
N GLY A 103 -1.87 20.60 12.20
CA GLY A 103 -3.23 20.22 12.55
C GLY A 103 -3.25 19.85 14.03
N GLY A 104 -2.84 20.79 14.87
CA GLY A 104 -2.95 20.70 16.33
C GLY A 104 -4.24 21.38 16.77
N HIS A 105 -5.09 20.59 17.38
CA HIS A 105 -6.40 20.89 17.91
C HIS A 105 -6.27 21.65 19.24
N GLU A 106 -6.64 22.94 19.29
CA GLU A 106 -6.93 23.63 20.56
C GLU A 106 -8.23 24.43 20.42
N LEU A 107 -9.34 23.76 20.72
CA LEU A 107 -10.55 24.39 21.24
C LEU A 107 -10.37 24.48 22.75
N LEU A 108 -10.02 25.66 23.26
CA LEU A 108 -10.22 26.01 24.67
C LEU A 108 -10.84 27.41 24.73
N GLY A 109 -11.99 27.45 25.39
CA GLY A 109 -12.90 28.58 25.42
C GLY A 109 -12.39 29.79 26.18
N ALA A 110 -13.09 30.88 25.90
CA ALA A 110 -13.12 32.15 26.63
C ALA A 110 -13.35 31.95 28.15
N PRO A 111 -13.04 32.98 28.95
CA PRO A 111 -14.03 34.06 29.14
C PRO A 111 -13.64 35.41 28.50
#